data_AF-A0A845S0J4-F1
#
_entry.id   AF-A0A845S0J4-F1
#
_cell.length_a   1.000
_cell.length_b   1.000
_cell.length_c   1.000
_cell.angle_alpha   90.00
_cell.angle_beta   90.00
_cell.angle_gamma   90.00
#
_symmetry.space_group_name_H-M   'P 1'
#
loop_
_entity.id
_entity.type
_entity.pdbx_description
1 polymer ?
#
loop_
_entity_poly.entity_id
_entity_poly.type
_entity_poly.pdbx_seq_one_letter_code
_entity_poly.pdbx_strand_id
1 'polypeptide(L)'
;MLLSFTDKKKVRKSFGKLENILNIPDLIEVQVNSYKNFLEANTERKVDSGITKVFNDIFPIEEFSGLATIEYISYRFEKPKYTVQECNQRGLTYSAALKATLRLVAYDINEEKQTKQVLSAKEQEVYMSDIPLMTPRGTFVVNGIERVCVNQMHRSPGVFFDHDKGKTHASGKLLFSCRVIPYRGSWLDFEYDTKDILNFRIDRKRKLPVSTLLMALGYNRDDILNLFYENIRYDLTSEDEWKTKFTPENFKNYKLKNDLVNAETKKIIIKKDTKILYPMALKLKKEGLNSYLVKTPDLFGKYLANDIINEKTGEVIAESGDEITNDLITKLTDLKTKTVYLLDIDGVNRGPFLRNTLTIDKNLNQDEASMDIYRVLRPGEPPTIETAKNLFGNLFFNHTRYDLSETGRVKMNARMDLDCDPKLTVLRKEDIVTIVKHMLDLKDGKGEVDDIDHLGNRRLRSVGELVENQFRIGLIRMERAIK
;
A
#
# COMPACT_ATOMS: atom_id res chain seq x y z
N MET A 1 -50.00 -7.84 25.60
CA MET A 1 -49.92 -7.11 24.32
C MET A 1 -51.31 -6.99 23.73
N LEU A 2 -51.74 -5.78 23.40
CA LEU A 2 -52.96 -5.57 22.62
C LEU A 2 -52.72 -6.09 21.19
N LEU A 3 -53.46 -7.11 20.78
CA LEU A 3 -53.39 -7.64 19.41
C LEU A 3 -53.95 -6.62 18.41
N SER A 4 -53.30 -6.51 17.24
CA SER A 4 -53.80 -5.69 16.14
C SER A 4 -55.14 -6.23 15.61
N PHE A 5 -55.89 -5.40 14.88
CA PHE A 5 -57.18 -5.81 14.32
C PHE A 5 -57.07 -7.03 13.39
N THR A 6 -55.95 -7.14 12.65
CA THR A 6 -55.66 -8.28 11.78
C THR A 6 -55.26 -9.52 12.57
N ASP A 7 -54.46 -9.38 13.64
CA ASP A 7 -54.02 -10.53 14.44
C ASP A 7 -55.17 -11.18 15.22
N LYS A 8 -56.19 -10.38 15.58
CA LYS A 8 -57.43 -10.89 16.20
C LYS A 8 -58.20 -11.86 15.31
N LYS A 9 -58.11 -11.75 13.98
CA LYS A 9 -58.80 -12.65 13.05
C LYS A 9 -58.19 -14.06 13.02
N LYS A 10 -56.89 -14.19 13.28
CA LYS A 10 -56.19 -15.49 13.27
C LYS A 10 -54.96 -15.46 14.18
N VAL A 11 -55.10 -16.03 15.37
CA VAL A 11 -54.01 -16.09 16.35
C VAL A 11 -53.11 -17.30 16.06
N ARG A 12 -51.82 -17.04 15.79
CA ARG A 12 -50.79 -18.10 15.66
C ARG A 12 -50.22 -18.41 17.04
N LYS A 13 -50.37 -19.65 17.51
CA LYS A 13 -49.74 -20.12 18.75
C LYS A 13 -48.23 -20.29 18.54
N SER A 14 -47.41 -19.52 19.25
CA SER A 14 -45.95 -19.67 19.30
C SER A 14 -45.55 -20.58 20.46
N PHE A 15 -44.61 -21.50 20.23
CA PHE A 15 -44.01 -22.36 21.27
C PHE A 15 -42.64 -21.86 21.72
N GLY A 16 -42.19 -20.71 21.19
CA GLY A 16 -40.93 -20.08 21.59
C GLY A 16 -40.96 -19.73 23.07
N LYS A 17 -39.96 -20.19 23.82
CA LYS A 17 -39.82 -19.94 25.26
C LYS A 17 -39.05 -18.66 25.57
N LEU A 18 -38.22 -18.22 24.63
CA LEU A 18 -37.42 -17.01 24.75
C LEU A 18 -38.26 -15.78 24.40
N GLU A 19 -38.07 -14.70 25.15
CA GLU A 19 -38.72 -13.42 24.89
C GLU A 19 -37.95 -12.65 23.80
N ASN A 20 -38.66 -12.11 22.82
CA ASN A 20 -38.04 -11.31 21.76
C ASN A 20 -37.78 -9.90 22.29
N ILE A 21 -36.53 -9.64 22.67
CA ILE A 21 -36.09 -8.34 23.21
C ILE A 21 -35.96 -7.28 22.10
N LEU A 22 -35.71 -7.72 20.86
CA LEU A 22 -35.58 -6.85 19.68
C LEU A 22 -36.61 -7.24 18.62
N ASN A 23 -37.20 -6.23 18.01
CA ASN A 23 -38.06 -6.42 16.84
C ASN A 23 -37.21 -6.72 15.61
N ILE A 24 -37.79 -7.48 14.68
CA ILE A 24 -37.16 -7.73 13.38
C ILE A 24 -37.08 -6.39 12.64
N PRO A 25 -35.89 -5.93 12.22
CA PRO A 25 -35.74 -4.69 11.48
C PRO A 25 -36.33 -4.81 10.07
N ASP A 26 -36.47 -3.68 9.38
CA ASP A 26 -36.88 -3.73 7.98
C ASP A 26 -35.78 -4.41 7.13
N LEU A 27 -36.19 -5.49 6.44
CA LEU A 27 -35.28 -6.37 5.70
C LEU A 27 -34.71 -5.70 4.44
N ILE A 28 -35.35 -4.65 3.92
CA ILE A 28 -34.87 -3.89 2.76
C ILE A 28 -34.20 -2.57 3.13
N GLU A 29 -34.17 -2.24 4.43
CA GLU A 29 -33.70 -0.95 4.95
C GLU A 29 -32.28 -0.61 4.46
N VAL A 30 -31.38 -1.58 4.45
CA VAL A 30 -29.99 -1.39 4.01
C VAL A 30 -29.91 -0.91 2.55
N GLN A 31 -30.74 -1.47 1.67
CA GLN A 31 -30.77 -1.08 0.25
C GLN A 31 -31.34 0.33 0.09
N VAL A 32 -32.49 0.56 0.72
CA VAL A 32 -33.22 1.82 0.62
C VAL A 32 -32.39 2.98 1.19
N ASN A 33 -31.86 2.82 2.40
CA ASN A 33 -31.03 3.83 3.05
C ASN A 33 -29.74 4.09 2.28
N SER A 34 -29.10 3.04 1.75
CA SER A 34 -27.90 3.23 0.94
C SER A 34 -28.16 4.05 -0.32
N TYR A 35 -29.26 3.80 -1.02
CA TYR A 35 -29.56 4.52 -2.25
C TYR A 35 -30.02 5.95 -1.96
N LYS A 36 -30.79 6.14 -0.89
CA LYS A 36 -31.19 7.45 -0.40
C LYS A 36 -29.97 8.32 -0.08
N ASN A 37 -29.00 7.80 0.66
CA ASN A 37 -27.75 8.50 0.98
C ASN A 37 -26.89 8.83 -0.26
N PHE A 38 -27.08 8.10 -1.36
CA PHE A 38 -26.43 8.40 -2.64
C PHE A 38 -27.09 9.60 -3.34
N LEU A 39 -28.43 9.66 -3.34
CA LEU A 39 -29.22 10.71 -4.01
C LEU A 39 -29.32 12.02 -3.22
N GLU A 40 -29.34 11.95 -1.89
CA GLU A 40 -29.56 13.10 -1.01
C GLU A 40 -28.27 13.43 -0.25
N ALA A 41 -27.82 14.69 -0.34
CA ALA A 41 -26.82 15.21 0.57
C ALA A 41 -27.44 15.29 1.97
N ASN A 42 -26.88 14.57 2.94
CA ASN A 42 -27.41 14.60 4.31
C ASN A 42 -27.01 15.92 5.00
N THR A 43 -27.83 16.95 4.81
CA THR A 43 -27.62 18.32 5.34
C THR A 43 -27.56 18.36 6.87
N GLU A 44 -28.19 17.41 7.56
CA GLU A 44 -28.19 17.34 9.03
C GLU A 44 -26.88 16.81 9.62
N ARG A 45 -26.19 15.92 8.91
CA ARG A 45 -24.96 15.27 9.42
C ARG A 45 -23.65 15.93 8.98
N LYS A 46 -23.69 16.94 8.09
CA LYS A 46 -22.50 17.56 7.48
C LYS A 46 -21.50 16.54 6.92
N VAL A 47 -21.97 15.37 6.48
CA VAL A 47 -21.13 14.38 5.81
C VAL A 47 -21.48 14.43 4.33
N ASP A 48 -20.52 14.86 3.51
CA ASP A 48 -20.64 14.77 2.06
C ASP A 48 -20.69 13.30 1.66
N SER A 49 -21.83 12.85 1.15
CA SER A 49 -22.04 11.50 0.63
C SER A 49 -22.63 11.52 -0.77
N GLY A 50 -22.47 10.41 -1.49
CA GLY A 50 -23.14 10.22 -2.77
C GLY A 50 -22.70 11.22 -3.83
N ILE A 51 -23.67 11.78 -4.54
CA ILE A 51 -23.42 12.68 -5.68
C ILE A 51 -22.67 13.95 -5.25
N THR A 52 -23.02 14.53 -4.10
CA THR A 52 -22.36 15.75 -3.58
C THR A 52 -20.87 15.53 -3.38
N LYS A 53 -20.52 14.41 -2.73
CA LYS A 53 -19.12 14.04 -2.50
C LYS A 53 -18.35 13.92 -3.81
N VAL A 54 -18.93 13.22 -4.80
CA VAL A 54 -18.26 13.02 -6.09
C VAL A 54 -18.04 14.35 -6.82
N PHE A 55 -19.00 15.27 -6.78
CA PHE A 55 -18.82 16.59 -7.37
C PHE A 55 -17.73 17.39 -6.65
N ASN A 56 -17.76 17.46 -5.32
CA ASN A 56 -16.77 18.18 -4.51
C ASN A 56 -15.35 17.61 -4.68
N ASP A 57 -15.22 16.31 -4.96
CA ASP A 57 -13.91 15.67 -5.17
C ASP A 57 -13.31 15.96 -6.55
N ILE A 58 -14.13 16.30 -7.56
CA ILE A 58 -13.68 16.50 -8.96
C ILE A 58 -13.62 17.98 -9.32
N PHE A 59 -14.52 18.79 -8.78
CA PHE A 59 -14.54 20.24 -8.98
C PHE A 59 -13.80 20.94 -7.83
N PRO A 60 -13.13 22.07 -8.09
CA PRO A 60 -13.10 22.80 -9.35
C PRO A 60 -12.20 22.15 -10.41
N ILE A 61 -12.61 22.27 -11.67
CA ILE A 61 -11.82 21.84 -12.83
C ILE A 61 -11.09 23.06 -13.36
N GLU A 62 -9.77 23.07 -13.21
CA GLU A 62 -8.92 24.15 -13.72
C GLU A 62 -8.31 23.79 -15.09
N GLU A 63 -8.28 24.76 -15.98
CA GLU A 63 -7.56 24.67 -17.25
C GLU A 63 -6.04 24.72 -17.01
N PHE A 64 -5.24 24.12 -17.91
CA PHE A 64 -3.78 24.01 -17.77
C PHE A 64 -3.06 25.36 -17.60
N SER A 65 -3.52 26.42 -18.27
CA SER A 65 -2.96 27.77 -18.16
C SER A 65 -3.50 28.56 -16.95
N GLY A 66 -4.53 28.05 -16.29
CA GLY A 66 -5.21 28.71 -15.19
C GLY A 66 -6.11 29.88 -15.59
N LEU A 67 -6.33 30.12 -16.89
CA LEU A 67 -7.18 31.21 -17.41
C LEU A 67 -8.67 30.95 -17.16
N ALA A 68 -9.10 29.70 -16.97
CA ALA A 68 -10.47 29.37 -16.66
C ALA A 68 -10.58 28.27 -15.60
N THR A 69 -11.66 28.34 -14.81
CA THR A 69 -12.05 27.27 -13.88
C THR A 69 -13.55 27.02 -13.99
N ILE A 70 -13.94 25.75 -13.85
CA ILE A 70 -15.34 25.37 -13.69
C ILE A 70 -15.56 24.94 -12.24
N GLU A 71 -16.50 25.61 -11.56
CA GLU A 71 -16.90 25.33 -10.20
C GLU A 71 -18.26 24.62 -10.16
N TYR A 72 -18.42 23.70 -9.21
CA TYR A 72 -19.72 23.09 -8.90
C TYR A 72 -20.44 23.89 -7.81
N ILE A 73 -21.72 24.22 -8.04
CA ILE A 73 -22.56 24.93 -7.06
C ILE A 73 -23.55 23.98 -6.38
N SER A 74 -24.37 23.29 -7.17
CA SER A 74 -25.43 22.42 -6.67
C SER A 74 -25.92 21.47 -7.76
N TYR A 75 -26.70 20.45 -7.39
CA TYR A 75 -27.48 19.66 -8.34
C TYR A 75 -28.93 19.55 -7.88
N ARG A 76 -29.80 19.20 -8.82
CA ARG A 76 -31.17 18.78 -8.55
C ARG A 76 -31.61 17.67 -9.50
N PHE A 77 -32.60 16.92 -9.07
CA PHE A 77 -33.31 15.96 -9.90
C PHE A 77 -34.60 16.57 -10.43
N GLU A 78 -34.85 16.43 -11.73
CA GLU A 78 -36.18 16.66 -12.27
C GLU A 78 -37.14 15.56 -11.83
N LYS A 79 -38.44 15.85 -11.86
CA LYS A 79 -39.45 14.82 -11.61
C LYS A 79 -39.36 13.74 -12.70
N PRO A 80 -39.50 12.45 -12.35
CA PRO A 80 -39.59 11.38 -13.33
C PRO A 80 -40.69 11.68 -14.35
N LYS A 81 -40.39 11.49 -15.63
CA LYS A 81 -41.35 11.71 -16.73
C LYS A 81 -42.53 10.73 -16.68
N TYR A 82 -42.30 9.54 -16.12
CA TYR A 82 -43.25 8.44 -16.05
C TYR A 82 -43.23 7.82 -14.66
N THR A 83 -44.37 7.28 -14.25
CA THR A 83 -44.50 6.46 -13.05
C THR A 83 -43.94 5.06 -13.26
N VAL A 84 -43.69 4.33 -12.16
CA VAL A 84 -43.23 2.92 -12.20
C VAL A 84 -44.15 2.03 -13.06
N GLN A 85 -45.48 2.23 -12.96
CA GLN A 85 -46.46 1.45 -13.73
C GLN A 85 -46.38 1.72 -15.23
N GLU A 86 -46.22 3.00 -15.62
CA GLU A 86 -46.07 3.38 -17.02
C GLU A 86 -44.74 2.88 -17.59
N CYS A 87 -43.65 2.93 -16.83
CA CYS A 87 -42.37 2.37 -17.24
C CYS A 87 -42.46 0.86 -17.50
N ASN A 88 -43.14 0.12 -16.61
CA ASN A 88 -43.37 -1.31 -16.77
C ASN A 88 -44.18 -1.63 -18.04
N GLN A 89 -45.27 -0.89 -18.31
CA GLN A 89 -46.11 -1.11 -19.48
C GLN A 89 -45.41 -0.73 -20.79
N ARG A 90 -44.63 0.35 -20.80
CA ARG A 90 -43.99 0.92 -22.00
C ARG A 90 -42.59 0.36 -22.27
N GLY A 91 -42.04 -0.48 -21.40
CA GLY A 91 -40.67 -0.98 -21.56
C GLY A 91 -39.60 0.10 -21.31
N LEU A 92 -39.88 1.11 -20.49
CA LEU A 92 -38.97 2.23 -20.20
C LEU A 92 -38.23 2.03 -18.87
N THR A 93 -37.13 2.75 -18.68
CA THR A 93 -36.43 2.83 -17.40
C THR A 93 -37.06 3.91 -16.52
N TYR A 94 -37.28 3.59 -15.24
CA TYR A 94 -37.77 4.58 -14.26
C TYR A 94 -36.58 5.39 -13.75
N SER A 95 -36.46 6.63 -14.20
CA SER A 95 -35.32 7.52 -13.91
C SER A 95 -35.75 8.98 -13.74
N ALA A 96 -34.85 9.76 -13.15
CA ALA A 96 -34.93 11.22 -13.07
C ALA A 96 -33.69 11.86 -13.69
N ALA A 97 -33.90 12.97 -14.41
CA ALA A 97 -32.81 13.73 -15.00
C ALA A 97 -32.03 14.47 -13.90
N LEU A 98 -30.73 14.22 -13.82
CA LEU A 98 -29.79 14.95 -12.97
C LEU A 98 -29.32 16.20 -13.71
N LYS A 99 -29.55 17.35 -13.10
CA LYS A 99 -29.05 18.64 -13.58
C LYS A 99 -28.11 19.24 -12.54
N ALA A 100 -26.93 19.67 -12.98
CA ALA A 100 -25.95 20.34 -12.13
C ALA A 100 -25.85 21.81 -12.52
N THR A 101 -25.85 22.69 -11.52
CA THR A 101 -25.54 24.11 -11.71
C THR A 101 -24.04 24.29 -11.59
N LEU A 102 -23.42 24.69 -12.70
CA LEU A 102 -21.98 24.89 -12.81
C LEU A 102 -21.69 26.36 -13.08
N ARG A 103 -20.56 26.85 -12.56
CA ARG A 103 -20.06 28.21 -12.82
C ARG A 103 -18.75 28.15 -13.58
N LEU A 104 -18.70 28.76 -14.75
CA LEU A 104 -17.46 29.01 -15.47
C LEU A 104 -16.92 30.37 -15.05
N VAL A 105 -15.74 30.38 -14.42
CA VAL A 105 -15.01 31.59 -14.01
C VAL A 105 -13.81 31.75 -14.94
N ALA A 106 -13.79 32.82 -15.71
CA ALA A 106 -12.66 33.22 -16.54
C ALA A 106 -11.82 34.27 -15.82
N TYR A 107 -10.51 34.15 -15.91
CA TYR A 107 -9.54 35.02 -15.26
C TYR A 107 -8.71 35.80 -16.26
N ASP A 108 -8.32 37.00 -15.86
CA ASP A 108 -7.26 37.77 -16.49
C ASP A 108 -6.00 37.64 -15.63
N ILE A 109 -4.91 37.16 -16.23
CA ILE A 109 -3.63 36.91 -15.55
C ILE A 109 -2.65 37.99 -15.97
N ASN A 110 -2.33 38.89 -15.05
CA ASN A 110 -1.28 39.88 -15.26
C ASN A 110 0.06 39.33 -14.73
N GLU A 111 0.92 38.86 -15.64
CA GLU A 111 2.21 38.24 -15.31
C GLU A 111 3.16 39.20 -14.57
N GLU A 112 3.10 40.52 -14.82
CA GLU A 112 3.96 41.51 -14.17
C GLU A 112 3.61 41.75 -12.70
N LYS A 113 2.33 41.59 -12.33
CA LYS A 113 1.84 41.82 -10.95
C LYS A 113 1.56 40.54 -10.18
N GLN A 114 1.67 39.37 -10.82
CA GLN A 114 1.24 38.07 -10.26
C GLN A 114 -0.19 38.10 -9.68
N THR A 115 -1.08 38.91 -10.27
CA THR A 115 -2.48 39.02 -9.83
C THR A 115 -3.40 38.29 -10.79
N LYS A 116 -4.26 37.42 -10.24
CA LYS A 116 -5.33 36.73 -10.97
C LYS A 116 -6.66 37.42 -10.66
N GLN A 117 -7.22 38.13 -11.65
CA GLN A 117 -8.50 38.84 -11.49
C GLN A 117 -9.62 38.10 -12.22
N VAL A 118 -10.82 38.05 -11.63
CA VAL A 118 -11.99 37.45 -12.29
C VAL A 118 -12.48 38.40 -13.38
N LEU A 119 -12.41 37.95 -14.64
CA LEU A 119 -12.88 38.69 -15.80
C LEU A 119 -14.38 38.49 -16.03
N SER A 120 -14.85 37.25 -15.91
CA SER A 120 -16.28 36.95 -15.98
C SER A 120 -16.63 35.67 -15.25
N ALA A 121 -17.86 35.60 -14.73
CA ALA A 121 -18.44 34.40 -14.17
C ALA A 121 -19.81 34.15 -14.82
N LYS A 122 -20.01 32.96 -15.38
CA LYS A 122 -21.29 32.54 -15.96
C LYS A 122 -21.77 31.28 -15.27
N GLU A 123 -22.97 31.34 -14.71
CA GLU A 123 -23.65 30.20 -14.11
C GLU A 123 -24.65 29.61 -15.10
N GLN A 124 -24.62 28.29 -15.26
CA GLN A 124 -25.56 27.59 -16.10
C GLN A 124 -25.95 26.25 -15.49
N GLU A 125 -27.22 25.90 -15.62
CA GLU A 125 -27.70 24.57 -15.32
C GLU A 125 -27.49 23.66 -16.54
N VAL A 126 -26.75 22.56 -16.32
CA VAL A 126 -26.38 21.59 -17.35
C VAL A 126 -27.01 20.25 -17.03
N TYR A 127 -27.62 19.62 -18.03
CA TYR A 127 -28.07 18.23 -17.94
C TYR A 127 -26.87 17.29 -17.92
N MET A 128 -26.78 16.45 -16.89
CA MET A 128 -25.67 15.53 -16.69
C MET A 128 -26.02 14.13 -17.19
N SER A 129 -27.07 13.52 -16.65
CA SER A 129 -27.48 12.16 -16.97
C SER A 129 -28.85 11.82 -16.39
N ASP A 130 -29.49 10.77 -16.89
CA ASP A 130 -30.69 10.19 -16.26
C ASP A 130 -30.26 9.13 -15.22
N ILE A 131 -30.61 9.36 -13.96
CA ILE A 131 -30.30 8.43 -12.85
C ILE A 131 -31.52 7.55 -12.57
N PRO A 132 -31.41 6.21 -12.66
CA PRO A 132 -32.51 5.30 -12.33
C PRO A 132 -32.95 5.47 -10.87
N LEU A 133 -34.25 5.59 -10.61
CA LEU A 133 -34.74 5.73 -9.23
C LEU A 133 -35.16 4.38 -8.64
N MET A 134 -34.96 4.25 -7.32
CA MET A 134 -35.38 3.07 -6.57
C MET A 134 -36.88 3.15 -6.24
N THR A 135 -37.58 2.04 -6.40
CA THR A 135 -38.99 1.90 -6.00
C THR A 135 -39.11 1.75 -4.47
N PRO A 136 -40.31 1.95 -3.88
CA PRO A 136 -40.52 1.70 -2.45
C PRO A 136 -40.25 0.26 -1.99
N ARG A 137 -40.10 -0.69 -2.93
CA ARG A 137 -39.80 -2.10 -2.64
C ARG A 137 -38.30 -2.40 -2.68
N GLY A 138 -37.44 -1.40 -2.92
CA GLY A 138 -36.00 -1.61 -3.08
C GLY A 138 -35.59 -2.17 -4.45
N THR A 139 -36.46 -2.05 -5.47
CA THR A 139 -36.19 -2.51 -6.85
C THR A 139 -35.94 -1.33 -7.79
N PHE A 140 -35.42 -1.60 -8.99
CA PHE A 140 -35.25 -0.63 -10.07
C PHE A 140 -36.01 -1.11 -11.31
N VAL A 141 -36.69 -0.22 -12.03
CA VAL A 141 -37.27 -0.57 -13.33
C VAL A 141 -36.30 -0.20 -14.43
N VAL A 142 -35.77 -1.19 -15.14
CA VAL A 142 -34.86 -1.00 -16.28
C VAL A 142 -35.48 -1.69 -17.50
N ASN A 143 -35.76 -0.91 -18.54
CA ASN A 143 -36.46 -1.38 -19.75
C ASN A 143 -37.77 -2.12 -19.44
N GLY A 144 -38.57 -1.57 -18.52
CA GLY A 144 -39.86 -2.13 -18.07
C GLY A 144 -39.78 -3.36 -17.18
N ILE A 145 -38.58 -3.81 -16.81
CA ILE A 145 -38.38 -4.99 -15.96
C ILE A 145 -37.85 -4.56 -14.60
N GLU A 146 -38.46 -5.07 -13.52
CA GLU A 146 -37.95 -4.89 -12.16
C GLU A 146 -36.66 -5.70 -11.94
N ARG A 147 -35.64 -5.02 -11.43
CA ARG A 147 -34.32 -5.56 -11.11
C ARG A 147 -33.93 -5.20 -9.69
N VAL A 148 -33.09 -6.01 -9.09
CA VAL A 148 -32.49 -5.76 -7.77
C VAL A 148 -30.99 -5.71 -7.91
N CYS A 149 -30.36 -4.72 -7.27
CA CYS A 149 -28.92 -4.66 -7.12
C CYS A 149 -28.53 -5.39 -5.83
N VAL A 150 -27.78 -6.48 -5.96
CA VAL A 150 -27.32 -7.26 -4.80
C VAL A 150 -26.09 -6.58 -4.19
N ASN A 151 -26.05 -6.52 -2.86
CA ASN A 151 -24.87 -6.03 -2.15
C ASN A 151 -23.67 -6.94 -2.42
N GLN A 152 -22.50 -6.33 -2.67
CA GLN A 152 -21.29 -7.08 -2.98
C GLN A 152 -20.41 -7.20 -1.74
N MET A 153 -19.99 -8.41 -1.40
CA MET A 153 -18.94 -8.60 -0.40
C MET A 153 -17.57 -8.57 -1.10
N HIS A 154 -16.76 -7.57 -0.77
CA HIS A 154 -15.42 -7.39 -1.32
C HIS A 154 -14.38 -7.36 -0.19
N ARG A 155 -13.10 -7.46 -0.54
CA ARG A 155 -12.02 -7.26 0.44
C ARG A 155 -11.97 -5.78 0.81
N SER A 156 -11.98 -5.48 2.10
CA SER A 156 -11.88 -4.10 2.56
C SER A 156 -10.55 -3.48 2.10
N PRO A 157 -10.49 -2.15 1.90
CA PRO A 157 -9.22 -1.48 1.69
C PRO A 157 -8.24 -1.72 2.84
N GLY A 158 -6.93 -1.76 2.53
CA GLY A 158 -5.87 -1.99 3.50
C GLY A 158 -4.72 -2.84 2.95
N VAL A 159 -3.86 -3.29 3.86
CA VAL A 159 -2.72 -4.18 3.58
C VAL A 159 -3.03 -5.58 4.12
N PHE A 160 -2.68 -6.60 3.34
CA PHE A 160 -2.91 -8.01 3.70
C PHE A 160 -1.66 -8.82 3.45
N PHE A 161 -1.20 -9.55 4.46
CA PHE A 161 -0.09 -10.49 4.36
C PHE A 161 -0.62 -11.92 4.35
N ASP A 162 -0.11 -12.76 3.46
CA ASP A 162 -0.59 -14.14 3.28
C ASP A 162 0.56 -15.05 2.82
N HIS A 163 0.36 -16.36 2.93
CA HIS A 163 1.25 -17.34 2.33
C HIS A 163 0.46 -18.45 1.64
N ASP A 164 1.05 -19.05 0.62
CA ASP A 164 0.41 -20.08 -0.21
C ASP A 164 0.18 -21.44 0.50
N LYS A 165 0.44 -21.52 1.81
CA LYS A 165 0.43 -22.75 2.63
C LYS A 165 1.28 -23.88 2.01
N GLY A 166 2.32 -23.53 1.25
CA GLY A 166 3.22 -24.49 0.59
C GLY A 166 2.58 -25.24 -0.57
N LYS A 167 1.44 -24.78 -1.09
CA LYS A 167 0.70 -25.45 -2.18
C LYS A 167 1.26 -25.17 -3.56
N THR A 168 1.96 -24.05 -3.76
CA THR A 168 2.37 -23.60 -5.10
C THR A 168 3.60 -24.34 -5.61
N HIS A 169 4.50 -24.75 -4.72
CA HIS A 169 5.76 -25.38 -5.09
C HIS A 169 5.91 -26.76 -4.44
N ALA A 170 6.40 -27.74 -5.21
CA ALA A 170 6.54 -29.13 -4.77
C ALA A 170 7.45 -29.32 -3.54
N SER A 171 8.35 -28.36 -3.28
CA SER A 171 9.20 -28.41 -2.07
C SER A 171 8.43 -28.13 -0.77
N GLY A 172 7.14 -27.74 -0.84
CA GLY A 172 6.35 -27.34 0.33
C GLY A 172 6.81 -26.02 0.97
N LYS A 173 7.68 -25.26 0.28
CA LYS A 173 8.21 -23.98 0.77
C LYS A 173 7.09 -22.94 0.78
N LEU A 174 6.93 -22.25 1.91
CA LEU A 174 5.97 -21.17 2.04
C LEU A 174 6.41 -19.97 1.20
N LEU A 175 5.53 -19.53 0.31
CA LEU A 175 5.70 -18.30 -0.46
C LEU A 175 4.84 -17.22 0.16
N PHE A 176 5.49 -16.26 0.83
CA PHE A 176 4.82 -15.11 1.43
C PHE A 176 4.48 -14.07 0.37
N SER A 177 3.36 -13.40 0.55
CA SER A 177 2.88 -12.33 -0.29
C SER A 177 2.23 -11.24 0.56
N CYS A 178 2.26 -10.02 0.05
CA CYS A 178 1.52 -8.89 0.59
C CYS A 178 0.70 -8.26 -0.53
N ARG A 179 -0.52 -7.82 -0.21
CA ARG A 179 -1.39 -7.13 -1.14
C ARG A 179 -1.94 -5.85 -0.50
N VAL A 180 -1.66 -4.73 -1.14
CA VAL A 180 -2.25 -3.43 -0.81
C VAL A 180 -3.47 -3.21 -1.69
N ILE A 181 -4.65 -3.18 -1.07
CA ILE A 181 -5.93 -2.97 -1.74
C ILE A 181 -6.39 -1.54 -1.43
N PRO A 182 -6.39 -0.63 -2.41
CA PRO A 182 -7.00 0.68 -2.21
C PRO A 182 -8.53 0.58 -2.25
N TYR A 183 -9.19 1.61 -1.69
CA TYR A 183 -10.60 1.86 -1.98
C TYR A 183 -10.78 2.18 -3.47
N ARG A 184 -9.85 2.98 -4.02
CA ARG A 184 -9.78 3.37 -5.43
C ARG A 184 -8.33 3.59 -5.85
N GLY A 185 -7.95 3.08 -7.02
CA GLY A 185 -6.59 3.20 -7.56
C GLY A 185 -5.99 1.84 -7.91
N SER A 186 -4.72 1.83 -8.27
CA SER A 186 -3.99 0.62 -8.68
C SER A 186 -3.64 -0.26 -7.49
N TRP A 187 -3.73 -1.57 -7.66
CA TRP A 187 -3.32 -2.53 -6.63
C TRP A 187 -1.81 -2.68 -6.64
N LEU A 188 -1.21 -2.77 -5.45
CA LEU A 188 0.22 -3.02 -5.28
C LEU A 188 0.40 -4.35 -4.54
N ASP A 189 0.96 -5.33 -5.24
CA ASP A 189 1.20 -6.67 -4.72
C ASP A 189 2.71 -6.88 -4.57
N PHE A 190 3.13 -7.54 -3.48
CA PHE A 190 4.47 -8.03 -3.22
C PHE A 190 4.43 -9.55 -3.07
N GLU A 191 5.42 -10.26 -3.58
CA GLU A 191 5.48 -11.71 -3.45
C GLU A 191 6.91 -12.24 -3.55
N TYR A 192 7.20 -13.25 -2.74
CA TYR A 192 8.40 -14.06 -2.89
C TYR A 192 8.23 -15.08 -4.00
N ASP A 193 9.29 -15.29 -4.77
CA ASP A 193 9.39 -16.44 -5.65
C ASP A 193 10.05 -17.64 -4.95
N THR A 194 10.22 -18.73 -5.70
CA THR A 194 10.85 -19.95 -5.20
C THR A 194 12.34 -19.77 -4.85
N LYS A 195 12.99 -18.75 -5.44
CA LYS A 195 14.40 -18.39 -5.24
C LYS A 195 14.60 -17.35 -4.13
N ASP A 196 13.56 -17.04 -3.36
CA ASP A 196 13.55 -16.00 -2.31
C ASP A 196 13.83 -14.58 -2.82
N ILE A 197 13.52 -14.32 -4.08
CA ILE A 197 13.56 -12.98 -4.66
C ILE A 197 12.24 -12.31 -4.34
N LEU A 198 12.31 -11.14 -3.70
CA LEU A 198 11.13 -10.35 -3.39
C LEU A 198 10.77 -9.48 -4.59
N ASN A 199 9.62 -9.75 -5.17
CA ASN A 199 9.11 -9.02 -6.33
C ASN A 199 7.88 -8.19 -5.98
N PHE A 200 7.62 -7.15 -6.76
CA PHE A 200 6.35 -6.43 -6.76
C PHE A 200 5.67 -6.51 -8.13
N ARG A 201 4.36 -6.25 -8.15
CA ARG A 201 3.57 -6.06 -9.37
C ARG A 201 2.48 -5.04 -9.11
N ILE A 202 2.14 -4.29 -10.16
CA ILE A 202 1.06 -3.32 -10.15
C ILE A 202 -0.08 -3.88 -11.00
N ASP A 203 -1.32 -3.87 -10.49
CA ASP A 203 -2.52 -4.33 -11.21
C ASP A 203 -2.38 -5.72 -11.87
N ARG A 204 -1.68 -6.64 -11.18
CA ARG A 204 -1.39 -8.01 -11.65
C ARG A 204 -0.62 -8.08 -12.98
N LYS A 205 0.13 -7.03 -13.33
CA LYS A 205 1.06 -7.00 -14.48
C LYS A 205 2.33 -7.81 -14.19
N ARG A 206 3.31 -7.72 -15.11
CA ARG A 206 4.62 -8.40 -15.00
C ARG A 206 5.29 -8.05 -13.67
N LYS A 207 5.96 -9.05 -13.08
CA LYS A 207 6.75 -8.88 -11.85
C LYS A 207 8.02 -8.08 -12.11
N LEU A 208 8.40 -7.25 -11.14
CA LEU A 208 9.66 -6.53 -11.10
C LEU A 208 10.31 -6.73 -9.71
N PRO A 209 11.64 -6.68 -9.57
CA PRO A 209 12.31 -6.74 -8.27
C PRO A 209 11.88 -5.58 -7.35
N VAL A 210 11.72 -5.82 -6.06
CA VAL A 210 11.32 -4.75 -5.11
C VAL A 210 12.32 -3.61 -5.02
N SER A 211 13.61 -3.87 -5.24
CA SER A 211 14.63 -2.82 -5.36
C SER A 211 14.29 -1.77 -6.42
N THR A 212 13.66 -2.16 -7.53
CA THR A 212 13.21 -1.22 -8.58
C THR A 212 12.16 -0.26 -8.04
N LEU A 213 11.24 -0.76 -7.21
CA LEU A 213 10.24 0.10 -6.56
C LEU A 213 10.91 1.09 -5.59
N LEU A 214 11.88 0.62 -4.79
CA LEU A 214 12.61 1.47 -3.84
C LEU A 214 13.43 2.56 -4.56
N MET A 215 14.08 2.22 -5.67
CA MET A 215 14.78 3.20 -6.51
C MET A 215 13.80 4.22 -7.12
N ALA A 216 12.63 3.78 -7.60
CA ALA A 216 11.60 4.67 -8.13
C ALA A 216 11.07 5.66 -7.06
N LEU A 217 11.04 5.26 -5.78
CA LEU A 217 10.71 6.16 -4.65
C LEU A 217 11.79 7.21 -4.37
N GLY A 218 12.98 7.06 -4.95
CA GLY A 218 14.11 7.98 -4.81
C GLY A 218 15.17 7.54 -3.81
N TYR A 219 15.19 6.26 -3.39
CA TYR A 219 16.31 5.72 -2.62
C TYR A 219 17.45 5.32 -3.57
N ASN A 220 18.68 5.71 -3.23
CA ASN A 220 19.85 5.30 -4.00
C ASN A 220 20.08 3.79 -3.85
N ARG A 221 20.60 3.16 -4.90
CA ARG A 221 20.89 1.72 -4.93
C ARG A 221 21.75 1.30 -3.73
N ASP A 222 22.77 2.08 -3.43
CA ASP A 222 23.79 1.76 -2.41
C ASP A 222 23.23 1.91 -0.99
N ASP A 223 22.25 2.80 -0.82
CA ASP A 223 21.60 3.09 0.46
C ASP A 223 20.44 2.13 0.77
N ILE A 224 19.92 1.39 -0.23
CA ILE A 224 18.76 0.52 -0.04
C ILE A 224 19.02 -0.52 1.06
N LEU A 225 20.19 -1.15 1.07
CA LEU A 225 20.49 -2.18 2.07
C LEU A 225 20.56 -1.59 3.49
N ASN A 226 21.08 -0.37 3.63
CA ASN A 226 21.17 0.36 4.90
C ASN A 226 19.80 0.73 5.50
N LEU A 227 18.72 0.72 4.70
CA LEU A 227 17.35 0.94 5.19
C LEU A 227 16.79 -0.26 5.96
N PHE A 228 17.23 -1.47 5.62
CA PHE A 228 16.62 -2.72 6.12
C PHE A 228 17.57 -3.55 6.99
N TYR A 229 18.88 -3.39 6.80
CA TYR A 229 19.90 -4.09 7.56
C TYR A 229 20.68 -3.11 8.43
N GLU A 230 21.08 -3.57 9.62
CA GLU A 230 21.98 -2.82 10.48
C GLU A 230 23.43 -3.00 10.03
N ASN A 231 24.22 -1.93 10.19
CA ASN A 231 25.63 -1.93 9.82
C ASN A 231 26.49 -2.34 11.01
N ILE A 232 27.16 -3.48 10.89
CA ILE A 232 28.10 -3.95 11.89
C ILE A 232 29.49 -3.48 11.50
N ARG A 233 30.08 -2.66 12.37
CA ARG A 233 31.46 -2.17 12.24
C ARG A 233 32.47 -3.26 12.61
N TYR A 234 33.47 -3.44 11.75
CA TYR A 234 34.65 -4.27 11.97
C TYR A 234 35.90 -3.40 11.83
N ASP A 235 36.71 -3.32 12.89
CA ASP A 235 37.97 -2.57 12.89
C ASP A 235 39.16 -3.53 12.89
N LEU A 236 40.07 -3.36 11.95
CA LEU A 236 41.31 -4.15 11.85
C LEU A 236 42.23 -3.80 13.03
N THR A 237 42.64 -4.81 13.79
CA THR A 237 43.53 -4.65 14.95
C THR A 237 44.94 -5.19 14.71
N SER A 238 45.05 -6.29 13.97
CA SER A 238 46.30 -6.90 13.47
C SER A 238 46.04 -7.48 12.08
N GLU A 239 47.06 -7.99 11.38
CA GLU A 239 46.94 -8.45 9.98
C GLU A 239 45.79 -9.45 9.73
N ASP A 240 45.36 -10.21 10.75
CA ASP A 240 44.30 -11.22 10.63
C ASP A 240 43.19 -11.13 11.70
N GLU A 241 43.18 -10.07 12.52
CA GLU A 241 42.19 -9.93 13.62
C GLU A 241 41.38 -8.65 13.52
N TRP A 242 40.06 -8.83 13.53
CA TRP A 242 39.06 -7.78 13.46
C TRP A 242 38.32 -7.66 14.79
N LYS A 243 38.13 -6.43 15.24
CA LYS A 243 37.32 -6.10 16.41
C LYS A 243 35.90 -5.76 15.96
N THR A 244 34.90 -6.35 16.62
CA THR A 244 33.49 -5.98 16.41
C THR A 244 32.70 -5.93 17.72
N LYS A 245 31.52 -5.31 17.67
CA LYS A 245 30.63 -5.13 18.82
C LYS A 245 29.96 -6.45 19.21
N PHE A 246 29.90 -6.74 20.50
CA PHE A 246 29.18 -7.90 21.03
C PHE A 246 27.68 -7.56 21.23
N THR A 247 26.82 -8.18 20.42
CA THR A 247 25.36 -8.09 20.54
C THR A 247 24.80 -9.46 20.94
N PRO A 248 24.19 -9.63 22.13
CA PRO A 248 23.72 -10.93 22.62
C PRO A 248 22.70 -11.63 21.72
N GLU A 249 21.91 -10.86 20.95
CA GLU A 249 20.89 -11.38 20.03
C GLU A 249 21.50 -12.24 18.92
N ASN A 250 22.64 -11.80 18.37
CA ASN A 250 23.37 -12.51 17.31
C ASN A 250 23.97 -13.85 17.79
N PHE A 251 24.05 -14.07 19.10
CA PHE A 251 24.55 -15.31 19.70
C PHE A 251 23.43 -16.25 20.17
N LYS A 252 22.16 -15.96 19.87
CA LYS A 252 21.03 -16.82 20.25
C LYS A 252 21.13 -18.17 19.54
N ASN A 253 21.39 -19.24 20.31
CA ASN A 253 21.59 -20.60 19.82
C ASN A 253 22.77 -20.76 18.85
N TYR A 254 23.72 -19.83 18.88
CA TYR A 254 24.90 -19.87 18.02
C TYR A 254 25.95 -20.83 18.57
N LYS A 255 26.53 -21.66 17.70
CA LYS A 255 27.68 -22.51 18.04
C LYS A 255 28.96 -21.80 17.59
N LEU A 256 29.87 -21.55 18.54
CA LEU A 256 31.13 -20.88 18.24
C LEU A 256 32.02 -21.73 17.32
N LYS A 257 32.45 -21.14 16.20
CA LYS A 257 33.47 -21.73 15.32
C LYS A 257 34.89 -21.57 15.89
N ASN A 258 35.15 -20.41 16.48
CA ASN A 258 36.42 -20.03 17.09
C ASN A 258 36.22 -19.62 18.56
N ASP A 259 37.32 -19.56 19.32
CA ASP A 259 37.30 -19.07 20.70
C ASP A 259 36.76 -17.63 20.75
N LEU A 260 35.87 -17.34 21.69
CA LEU A 260 35.35 -16.00 21.92
C LEU A 260 36.35 -15.23 22.78
N VAL A 261 37.10 -14.32 22.16
CA VAL A 261 38.15 -13.52 22.80
C VAL A 261 37.63 -12.09 23.02
N ASN A 262 37.78 -11.59 24.25
CA ASN A 262 37.48 -10.20 24.57
C ASN A 262 38.47 -9.27 23.84
N ALA A 263 37.98 -8.29 23.08
CA ALA A 263 38.87 -7.39 22.32
C ALA A 263 39.66 -6.40 23.20
N GLU A 264 39.19 -6.09 24.41
CA GLU A 264 39.86 -5.16 25.33
C GLU A 264 40.89 -5.87 26.21
N THR A 265 40.53 -7.04 26.75
CA THR A 265 41.40 -7.77 27.68
C THR A 265 42.26 -8.85 27.01
N LYS A 266 41.99 -9.18 25.74
CA LYS A 266 42.59 -10.29 24.98
C LYS A 266 42.47 -11.67 25.67
N LYS A 267 41.55 -11.81 26.63
CA LYS A 267 41.30 -13.07 27.33
C LYS A 267 40.23 -13.89 26.60
N ILE A 268 40.44 -15.21 26.55
CA ILE A 268 39.44 -16.16 26.08
C ILE A 268 38.34 -16.25 27.13
N ILE A 269 37.11 -15.96 26.72
CA ILE A 269 35.92 -16.02 27.59
C ILE A 269 35.26 -17.38 27.45
N ILE A 270 35.06 -17.84 26.20
CA ILE A 270 34.42 -19.11 25.87
C ILE A 270 35.25 -19.81 24.81
N LYS A 271 35.47 -21.12 25.00
CA LYS A 271 36.18 -21.96 24.03
C LYS A 271 35.30 -22.29 22.83
N LYS A 272 35.94 -22.56 21.69
CA LYS A 272 35.33 -23.07 20.46
C LYS A 272 34.40 -24.25 20.73
N ASP A 273 33.48 -24.49 19.81
CA ASP A 273 32.46 -25.54 19.85
C ASP A 273 31.41 -25.43 20.98
N THR A 274 31.52 -24.45 21.86
CA THR A 274 30.50 -24.19 22.89
C THR A 274 29.27 -23.54 22.25
N LYS A 275 28.08 -24.09 22.54
CA LYS A 275 26.80 -23.48 22.14
C LYS A 275 26.42 -22.39 23.14
N ILE A 276 26.23 -21.17 22.66
CA ILE A 276 25.80 -20.05 23.49
C ILE A 276 24.27 -19.97 23.49
N LEU A 277 23.70 -20.02 24.70
CA LEU A 277 22.28 -19.74 24.92
C LEU A 277 22.08 -18.25 25.20
N TYR A 278 20.92 -17.70 24.87
CA TYR A 278 20.62 -16.28 25.06
C TYR A 278 20.84 -15.77 26.50
N PRO A 279 20.46 -16.50 27.59
CA PRO A 279 20.75 -16.07 28.95
C PRO A 279 22.25 -15.97 29.26
N MET A 280 23.05 -16.86 28.67
CA MET A 280 24.50 -16.83 28.81
C MET A 280 25.08 -15.59 28.12
N ALA A 281 24.63 -15.27 26.90
CA ALA A 281 25.06 -14.08 26.19
C ALA A 281 24.70 -12.78 26.94
N LEU A 282 23.52 -12.71 27.57
CA LEU A 282 23.14 -11.60 28.45
C LEU A 282 24.04 -11.48 29.67
N LYS A 283 24.42 -12.61 30.28
CA LYS A 283 25.37 -12.63 31.41
C LYS A 283 26.72 -12.06 31.00
N LEU A 284 27.27 -12.47 29.85
CA LEU A 284 28.54 -11.96 29.34
C LEU A 284 28.51 -10.44 29.10
N LYS A 285 27.41 -9.93 28.54
CA LYS A 285 27.22 -8.48 28.35
C LYS A 285 27.18 -7.74 29.69
N LYS A 286 26.50 -8.30 30.71
CA LYS A 286 26.49 -7.74 32.08
C LYS A 286 27.87 -7.79 32.74
N GLU A 287 28.67 -8.79 32.45
CA GLU A 287 30.06 -8.93 32.92
C GLU A 287 31.05 -8.01 32.16
N GLY A 288 30.56 -7.16 31.25
CA GLY A 288 31.36 -6.12 30.59
C GLY A 288 31.88 -6.49 29.21
N LEU A 289 31.42 -7.58 28.59
CA LEU A 289 31.79 -7.90 27.21
C LEU A 289 31.07 -6.97 26.22
N ASN A 290 31.78 -5.92 25.78
CA ASN A 290 31.27 -4.96 24.79
C ASN A 290 31.74 -5.25 23.36
N SER A 291 32.93 -5.85 23.20
CA SER A 291 33.52 -6.15 21.89
C SER A 291 34.36 -7.42 21.93
N TYR A 292 34.42 -8.12 20.79
CA TYR A 292 35.14 -9.38 20.65
C TYR A 292 35.97 -9.41 19.36
N LEU A 293 36.98 -10.27 19.34
CA LEU A 293 37.85 -10.48 18.18
C LEU A 293 37.32 -11.57 17.26
N VAL A 294 37.46 -11.33 15.96
CA VAL A 294 37.03 -12.19 14.85
C VAL A 294 38.20 -12.35 13.90
N LYS A 295 38.44 -13.56 13.40
CA LYS A 295 39.51 -13.79 12.42
C LYS A 295 39.02 -13.49 11.01
N THR A 296 39.91 -13.12 10.09
CA THR A 296 39.51 -12.80 8.70
C THR A 296 38.72 -13.93 8.01
N PRO A 297 39.06 -15.22 8.18
CA PRO A 297 38.26 -16.30 7.59
C PRO A 297 36.80 -16.37 8.07
N ASP A 298 36.48 -15.82 9.24
CA ASP A 298 35.09 -15.76 9.74
C ASP A 298 34.28 -14.64 9.07
N LEU A 299 34.93 -13.73 8.35
CA LEU A 299 34.27 -12.69 7.56
C LEU A 299 33.85 -13.18 6.18
N PHE A 300 34.40 -14.30 5.70
CA PHE A 300 34.03 -14.86 4.39
C PHE A 300 32.54 -15.23 4.34
N GLY A 301 31.89 -14.86 3.25
CA GLY A 301 30.45 -15.05 3.06
C GLY A 301 29.57 -13.97 3.72
N LYS A 302 30.15 -12.99 4.41
CA LYS A 302 29.43 -11.78 4.83
C LYS A 302 29.39 -10.77 3.69
N TYR A 303 28.50 -9.79 3.79
CA TYR A 303 28.27 -8.81 2.74
C TYR A 303 28.65 -7.40 3.19
N LEU A 304 29.25 -6.61 2.30
CA LEU A 304 29.55 -5.20 2.53
C LEU A 304 28.26 -4.38 2.67
N ALA A 305 28.28 -3.40 3.57
CA ALA A 305 27.16 -2.47 3.77
C ALA A 305 27.28 -1.19 2.92
N ASN A 306 28.51 -0.78 2.60
CA ASN A 306 28.81 0.42 1.86
C ASN A 306 29.85 0.12 0.79
N ASP A 307 29.85 0.94 -0.25
CA ASP A 307 30.88 0.92 -1.29
C ASP A 307 32.26 1.19 -0.71
N ILE A 308 33.26 0.58 -1.32
CA ILE A 308 34.66 0.77 -0.97
C ILE A 308 35.35 1.45 -2.14
N ILE A 309 35.72 2.70 -1.93
CA ILE A 309 36.32 3.56 -2.94
C ILE A 309 37.79 3.80 -2.57
N ASN A 310 38.67 3.71 -3.56
CA ASN A 310 40.04 4.16 -3.37
C ASN A 310 40.10 5.68 -3.40
N GLU A 311 40.27 6.32 -2.25
CA GLU A 311 40.32 7.79 -2.13
C GLU A 311 41.38 8.45 -3.01
N LYS A 312 42.43 7.71 -3.42
CA LYS A 312 43.52 8.25 -4.26
C LYS A 312 43.20 8.23 -5.75
N THR A 313 42.47 7.22 -6.22
CA THR A 313 42.17 7.04 -7.65
C THR A 313 40.71 7.35 -8.01
N GLY A 314 39.82 7.40 -7.02
CA GLY A 314 38.38 7.51 -7.21
C GLY A 314 37.73 6.22 -7.74
N GLU A 315 38.48 5.12 -7.83
CA GLU A 315 37.98 3.85 -8.34
C GLU A 315 37.15 3.11 -7.29
N VAL A 316 35.97 2.63 -7.68
CA VAL A 316 35.11 1.77 -6.86
C VAL A 316 35.66 0.35 -6.91
N ILE A 317 36.06 -0.17 -5.76
CA ILE A 317 36.74 -1.47 -5.64
C ILE A 317 35.77 -2.60 -5.32
N ALA A 318 34.72 -2.27 -4.55
CA ALA A 318 33.59 -3.14 -4.27
C ALA A 318 32.35 -2.30 -4.01
N GLU A 319 31.19 -2.84 -4.39
CA GLU A 319 29.89 -2.20 -4.22
C GLU A 319 29.20 -2.70 -2.93
N SER A 320 28.24 -1.93 -2.44
CA SER A 320 27.35 -2.34 -1.36
C SER A 320 26.63 -3.64 -1.71
N GLY A 321 26.68 -4.61 -0.79
CA GLY A 321 26.13 -5.95 -0.98
C GLY A 321 27.09 -6.96 -1.61
N ASP A 322 28.31 -6.58 -1.98
CA ASP A 322 29.32 -7.54 -2.43
C ASP A 322 29.74 -8.47 -1.29
N GLU A 323 30.02 -9.72 -1.65
CA GLU A 323 30.44 -10.76 -0.71
C GLU A 323 31.93 -10.64 -0.38
N ILE A 324 32.28 -10.76 0.90
CA ILE A 324 33.67 -10.80 1.35
C ILE A 324 34.29 -12.12 0.88
N THR A 325 35.09 -12.02 -0.17
CA THR A 325 35.92 -13.10 -0.70
C THR A 325 37.40 -12.88 -0.35
N ASN A 326 38.22 -13.90 -0.55
CA ASN A 326 39.67 -13.78 -0.34
C ASN A 326 40.28 -12.69 -1.22
N ASP A 327 39.81 -12.57 -2.46
CA ASP A 327 40.26 -11.55 -3.43
C ASP A 327 39.86 -10.14 -3.01
N LEU A 328 38.72 -9.98 -2.33
CA LEU A 328 38.30 -8.68 -1.80
C LEU A 328 39.15 -8.31 -0.58
N ILE A 329 39.45 -9.25 0.31
CA ILE A 329 40.32 -9.02 1.47
C ILE A 329 41.73 -8.59 1.05
N THR A 330 42.32 -9.19 0.02
CA THR A 330 43.64 -8.78 -0.48
C THR A 330 43.61 -7.34 -0.99
N LYS A 331 42.61 -6.98 -1.80
CA LYS A 331 42.39 -5.58 -2.24
C LYS A 331 42.22 -4.62 -1.06
N LEU A 332 41.47 -5.01 -0.03
CA LEU A 332 41.28 -4.19 1.18
C LEU A 332 42.59 -3.97 1.96
N THR A 333 43.44 -5.00 1.98
CA THR A 333 44.76 -4.96 2.60
C THR A 333 45.70 -4.03 1.84
N ASP A 334 45.69 -4.09 0.50
CA ASP A 334 46.47 -3.21 -0.38
C ASP A 334 46.08 -1.73 -0.21
N LEU A 335 44.79 -1.47 -0.03
CA LEU A 335 44.25 -0.13 0.27
C LEU A 335 44.57 0.35 1.69
N LYS A 336 45.04 -0.54 2.57
CA LYS A 336 45.22 -0.29 4.01
C LYS A 336 43.92 0.14 4.70
N THR A 337 42.80 -0.44 4.30
CA THR A 337 41.49 -0.16 4.88
C THR A 337 41.43 -0.69 6.31
N LYS A 338 41.22 0.20 7.29
CA LYS A 338 41.21 -0.17 8.72
C LYS A 338 39.83 -0.50 9.26
N THR A 339 38.78 -0.05 8.59
CA THR A 339 37.40 -0.25 9.05
C THR A 339 36.54 -0.69 7.89
N VAL A 340 35.74 -1.73 8.10
CA VAL A 340 34.71 -2.18 7.16
C VAL A 340 33.37 -2.27 7.87
N TYR A 341 32.31 -1.97 7.14
CA TYR A 341 30.94 -2.12 7.59
C TYR A 341 30.31 -3.29 6.85
N LEU A 342 29.80 -4.26 7.60
CA LEU A 342 29.14 -5.45 7.05
C LEU A 342 27.67 -5.44 7.43
N LEU A 343 26.82 -5.95 6.54
CA LEU A 343 25.39 -6.10 6.79
C LEU A 343 25.13 -7.15 7.89
N ASP A 344 24.19 -6.87 8.78
CA ASP A 344 23.71 -7.83 9.80
C ASP A 344 22.86 -8.94 9.17
N ILE A 345 23.53 -9.84 8.44
CA ILE A 345 22.97 -11.03 7.82
C ILE A 345 23.69 -12.23 8.42
N ASP A 346 22.97 -13.03 9.21
CA ASP A 346 23.51 -14.20 9.90
C ASP A 346 23.11 -15.53 9.24
N GLY A 347 22.17 -15.50 8.30
CA GLY A 347 21.63 -16.68 7.60
C GLY A 347 20.71 -17.56 8.46
N VAL A 348 20.43 -17.16 9.71
CA VAL A 348 19.60 -17.92 10.66
C VAL A 348 18.39 -17.08 11.09
N ASN A 349 18.62 -15.88 11.62
CA ASN A 349 17.58 -14.95 12.07
C ASN A 349 17.32 -13.80 11.09
N ARG A 350 18.27 -13.50 10.21
CA ARG A 350 18.18 -12.50 9.13
C ARG A 350 18.79 -13.06 7.85
N GLY A 351 17.98 -13.21 6.81
CA GLY A 351 18.41 -13.70 5.50
C GLY A 351 18.84 -12.61 4.50
N PRO A 352 19.69 -12.94 3.50
CA PRO A 352 20.12 -12.02 2.45
C PRO A 352 19.07 -11.78 1.34
N PHE A 353 17.78 -11.77 1.68
CA PHE A 353 16.70 -11.78 0.68
C PHE A 353 16.65 -10.49 -0.16
N LEU A 354 16.75 -9.32 0.48
CA LEU A 354 16.74 -8.05 -0.22
C LEU A 354 18.06 -7.86 -1.00
N ARG A 355 19.20 -8.27 -0.43
CA ARG A 355 20.50 -8.27 -1.13
C ARG A 355 20.43 -9.09 -2.40
N ASN A 356 19.94 -10.32 -2.34
CA ASN A 356 19.81 -11.19 -3.51
C ASN A 356 18.85 -10.61 -4.56
N THR A 357 17.80 -9.91 -4.11
CA THR A 357 16.88 -9.18 -5.00
C THR A 357 17.60 -8.04 -5.71
N LEU A 358 18.41 -7.26 -4.99
CA LEU A 358 19.20 -6.15 -5.53
C LEU A 358 20.23 -6.60 -6.57
N THR A 359 20.90 -7.74 -6.33
CA THR A 359 21.88 -8.32 -7.27
C THR A 359 21.25 -8.71 -8.62
N ILE A 360 19.96 -9.08 -8.63
CA ILE A 360 19.25 -9.50 -9.85
C ILE A 360 18.64 -8.30 -10.59
N ASP A 361 18.42 -7.20 -9.88
CA ASP A 361 17.89 -5.97 -10.44
C ASP A 361 18.92 -5.28 -11.33
N LYS A 362 18.52 -5.06 -12.58
CA LYS A 362 19.33 -4.44 -13.62
C LYS A 362 19.35 -2.91 -13.55
N ASN A 363 18.41 -2.31 -12.81
CA ASN A 363 18.30 -0.86 -12.71
C ASN A 363 19.36 -0.33 -11.73
N LEU A 364 20.00 0.78 -12.09
CA LEU A 364 21.04 1.41 -11.26
C LEU A 364 20.57 2.67 -10.55
N ASN A 365 19.55 3.33 -11.08
CA ASN A 365 19.09 4.63 -10.62
C ASN A 365 17.56 4.77 -10.69
N GLN A 366 17.05 5.87 -10.13
CA GLN A 366 15.62 6.18 -10.10
C GLN A 366 15.00 6.31 -11.50
N ASP A 367 15.75 6.84 -12.48
CA ASP A 367 15.24 7.11 -13.82
C ASP A 367 14.99 5.81 -14.57
N GLU A 368 15.96 4.89 -14.57
CA GLU A 368 15.84 3.56 -15.15
C GLU A 368 14.71 2.76 -14.50
N ALA A 369 14.63 2.80 -13.17
CA ALA A 369 13.58 2.12 -12.42
C ALA A 369 12.17 2.65 -12.80
N SER A 370 12.03 3.97 -12.91
CA SER A 370 10.78 4.60 -13.34
C SER A 370 10.42 4.21 -14.78
N MET A 371 11.40 4.17 -15.68
CA MET A 371 11.19 3.73 -17.07
C MET A 371 10.77 2.27 -17.17
N ASP A 372 11.36 1.36 -16.39
CA ASP A 372 11.01 -0.06 -16.44
C ASP A 372 9.59 -0.29 -15.91
N ILE A 373 9.19 0.43 -14.84
CA ILE A 373 7.80 0.46 -14.39
C ILE A 373 6.86 0.97 -15.50
N TYR A 374 7.24 2.04 -16.21
CA TYR A 374 6.46 2.57 -17.33
C TYR A 374 6.28 1.52 -18.43
N ARG A 375 7.34 0.83 -18.86
CA ARG A 375 7.29 -0.20 -19.91
C ARG A 375 6.39 -1.37 -19.53
N VAL A 376 6.31 -1.73 -18.25
CA VAL A 376 5.41 -2.78 -17.75
C VAL A 376 3.94 -2.34 -17.81
N LEU A 377 3.67 -1.10 -17.46
CA LEU A 377 2.31 -0.56 -17.43
C LEU A 377 1.77 -0.22 -18.82
N ARG A 378 2.63 0.29 -19.70
CA ARG A 378 2.31 0.72 -21.06
C ARG A 378 3.26 0.07 -22.08
N PRO A 379 3.05 -1.22 -22.40
CA PRO A 379 3.88 -1.92 -23.37
C PRO A 379 3.70 -1.29 -24.76
N GLY A 380 4.81 -0.90 -25.39
CA GLY A 380 4.84 -0.36 -26.76
C GLY A 380 4.90 1.17 -26.86
N GLU A 381 4.68 1.91 -25.77
CA GLU A 381 4.90 3.36 -25.75
C GLU A 381 6.36 3.66 -25.33
N PRO A 382 7.11 4.49 -26.07
CA PRO A 382 8.47 4.86 -25.67
C PRO A 382 8.43 5.71 -24.40
N PRO A 383 9.11 5.32 -23.30
CA PRO A 383 9.12 6.10 -22.08
C PRO A 383 10.05 7.32 -22.22
N THR A 384 9.60 8.47 -21.74
CA THR A 384 10.51 9.59 -21.38
C THR A 384 10.68 9.61 -19.86
N ILE A 385 11.80 10.14 -19.35
CA ILE A 385 12.07 10.19 -17.91
C ILE A 385 10.94 10.90 -17.16
N GLU A 386 10.52 12.04 -17.68
CA GLU A 386 9.48 12.87 -17.08
C GLU A 386 8.11 12.18 -17.08
N THR A 387 7.72 11.57 -18.21
CA THR A 387 6.43 10.84 -18.28
C THR A 387 6.43 9.61 -17.39
N ALA A 388 7.56 8.92 -17.24
CA ALA A 388 7.72 7.78 -16.35
C ALA A 388 7.60 8.18 -14.88
N LYS A 389 8.31 9.23 -14.45
CA LYS A 389 8.22 9.77 -13.08
C LYS A 389 6.81 10.27 -12.77
N ASN A 390 6.20 11.03 -13.69
CA ASN A 390 4.85 11.53 -13.53
C ASN A 390 3.82 10.38 -13.49
N LEU A 391 3.99 9.33 -14.29
CA LEU A 391 3.13 8.15 -14.22
C LEU A 391 3.22 7.50 -12.84
N PHE A 392 4.44 7.21 -12.36
CA PHE A 392 4.66 6.59 -11.06
C PHE A 392 4.10 7.43 -9.90
N GLY A 393 4.35 8.73 -9.91
CA GLY A 393 3.78 9.69 -8.96
C GLY A 393 2.25 9.60 -8.88
N ASN A 394 1.62 9.56 -10.04
CA ASN A 394 0.17 9.52 -10.19
C ASN A 394 -0.48 8.18 -9.82
N LEU A 395 0.28 7.09 -9.67
CA LEU A 395 -0.29 5.78 -9.31
C LEU A 395 -0.66 5.70 -7.85
N PHE A 396 0.19 6.21 -6.95
CA PHE A 396 0.08 5.95 -5.51
C PHE A 396 0.00 7.21 -4.64
N PHE A 397 0.52 8.34 -5.14
CA PHE A 397 0.72 9.57 -4.35
C PHE A 397 -0.26 10.69 -4.71
N ASN A 398 -1.15 10.45 -5.67
CA ASN A 398 -2.12 11.45 -6.12
C ASN A 398 -3.52 11.14 -5.55
N HIS A 399 -4.04 12.04 -4.70
CA HIS A 399 -5.37 11.93 -4.07
C HIS A 399 -6.52 11.78 -5.09
N THR A 400 -6.37 12.36 -6.29
CA THR A 400 -7.39 12.25 -7.35
C THR A 400 -7.40 10.87 -8.00
N ARG A 401 -6.34 10.05 -7.88
CA ARG A 401 -6.23 8.74 -8.54
C ARG A 401 -6.13 7.58 -7.57
N TYR A 402 -5.67 7.83 -6.35
CA TYR A 402 -5.45 6.82 -5.34
C TYR A 402 -6.10 7.23 -4.01
N ASP A 403 -6.79 6.29 -3.39
CA ASP A 403 -7.48 6.49 -2.12
C ASP A 403 -7.60 5.14 -1.38
N LEU A 404 -7.07 5.06 -0.17
CA LEU A 404 -7.24 3.93 0.75
C LEU A 404 -8.56 4.00 1.52
N SER A 405 -9.26 5.14 1.52
CA SER A 405 -10.26 5.54 2.52
C SER A 405 -9.69 5.63 3.94
N GLU A 406 -10.36 6.39 4.81
CA GLU A 406 -10.01 6.48 6.23
C GLU A 406 -9.96 5.09 6.89
N THR A 407 -10.93 4.24 6.58
CA THR A 407 -10.99 2.87 7.12
C THR A 407 -9.82 2.01 6.66
N GLY A 408 -9.38 2.16 5.41
CA GLY A 408 -8.22 1.44 4.89
C GLY A 408 -6.92 1.94 5.49
N ARG A 409 -6.80 3.26 5.68
CA ARG A 409 -5.66 3.88 6.38
C ARG A 409 -5.56 3.40 7.83
N VAL A 410 -6.67 3.40 8.58
CA VAL A 410 -6.70 2.89 9.96
C VAL A 410 -6.28 1.43 10.03
N LYS A 411 -6.78 0.59 9.12
CA LYS A 411 -6.39 -0.83 9.04
C LYS A 411 -4.90 -1.00 8.75
N MET A 412 -4.39 -0.22 7.79
CA MET A 412 -2.99 -0.26 7.41
C MET A 412 -2.08 0.17 8.57
N ASN A 413 -2.45 1.25 9.26
CA ASN A 413 -1.72 1.75 10.41
C ASN A 413 -1.71 0.75 11.56
N ALA A 414 -2.86 0.18 11.91
CA ALA A 414 -2.96 -0.82 12.97
C ALA A 414 -2.18 -2.11 12.63
N ARG A 415 -2.15 -2.50 11.36
CA ARG A 415 -1.47 -3.75 10.94
C ARG A 415 0.05 -3.65 10.93
N MET A 416 0.58 -2.45 10.69
CA MET A 416 2.02 -2.19 10.54
C MET A 416 2.59 -1.26 11.61
N ASP A 417 1.81 -0.98 12.66
CA ASP A 417 2.16 -0.08 13.77
C ASP A 417 2.67 1.30 13.29
N LEU A 418 1.93 1.91 12.35
CA LEU A 418 2.27 3.22 11.79
C LEU A 418 1.52 4.34 12.50
N ASP A 419 2.26 5.37 12.91
CA ASP A 419 1.68 6.64 13.36
C ASP A 419 1.44 7.56 12.15
N CYS A 420 0.17 7.66 11.73
CA CYS A 420 -0.25 8.45 10.58
C CYS A 420 -1.70 8.89 10.73
N ASP A 421 -2.00 10.13 10.32
CA ASP A 421 -3.37 10.64 10.32
C ASP A 421 -4.27 9.75 9.43
N PRO A 422 -5.40 9.22 9.97
CA PRO A 422 -6.42 8.52 9.20
C PRO A 422 -6.90 9.25 7.94
N LYS A 423 -6.83 10.58 7.91
CA LYS A 423 -7.24 11.40 6.77
C LYS A 423 -6.28 11.36 5.59
N LEU A 424 -5.03 10.93 5.79
CA LEU A 424 -4.07 10.80 4.71
C LEU A 424 -4.30 9.48 3.95
N THR A 425 -5.14 9.53 2.92
CA THR A 425 -5.58 8.31 2.24
C THR A 425 -4.74 7.88 1.03
N VAL A 426 -3.74 8.66 0.62
CA VAL A 426 -2.72 8.23 -0.36
C VAL A 426 -1.62 7.42 0.31
N LEU A 427 -0.92 6.57 -0.43
CA LEU A 427 0.27 5.90 0.11
C LEU A 427 1.40 6.89 0.35
N ARG A 428 2.22 6.64 1.36
CA ARG A 428 3.50 7.33 1.59
C ARG A 428 4.69 6.45 1.21
N LYS A 429 5.88 7.04 1.15
CA LYS A 429 7.11 6.27 0.90
C LYS A 429 7.39 5.33 2.08
N GLU A 430 7.20 5.84 3.30
CA GLU A 430 7.37 5.13 4.57
C GLU A 430 6.45 3.92 4.64
N ASP A 431 5.22 4.06 4.15
CA ASP A 431 4.25 2.97 4.09
C ASP A 431 4.77 1.79 3.27
N ILE A 432 5.37 2.07 2.10
CA ILE A 432 5.93 1.04 1.20
C ILE A 432 7.18 0.41 1.81
N VAL A 433 8.06 1.22 2.41
CA VAL A 433 9.26 0.73 3.10
C VAL A 433 8.87 -0.21 4.26
N THR A 434 7.88 0.16 5.07
CA THR A 434 7.40 -0.68 6.17
C THR A 434 6.76 -1.98 5.66
N ILE A 435 6.05 -1.96 4.52
CA ILE A 435 5.55 -3.19 3.88
C ILE A 435 6.72 -4.12 3.51
N VAL A 436 7.76 -3.58 2.87
CA VAL A 436 8.94 -4.38 2.49
C VAL A 436 9.64 -4.94 3.73
N LYS A 437 9.77 -4.14 4.79
CA LYS A 437 10.33 -4.59 6.07
C LYS A 437 9.52 -5.73 6.67
N HIS A 438 8.20 -5.62 6.74
CA HIS A 438 7.34 -6.70 7.21
C HIS A 438 7.42 -7.96 6.35
N MET A 439 7.57 -7.81 5.03
CA MET A 439 7.78 -8.96 4.14
C MET A 439 9.09 -9.69 4.43
N LEU A 440 10.16 -8.96 4.70
CA LEU A 440 11.45 -9.53 5.12
C LEU A 440 11.33 -10.21 6.50
N ASP A 441 10.67 -9.57 7.46
CA ASP A 441 10.44 -10.12 8.80
C ASP A 441 9.63 -11.42 8.74
N LEU A 442 8.54 -11.48 7.95
CA LEU A 442 7.76 -12.69 7.75
C LEU A 442 8.61 -13.84 7.20
N LYS A 443 9.53 -13.50 6.29
CA LYS A 443 10.45 -14.48 5.71
C LYS A 443 11.48 -14.97 6.71
N ASP A 444 11.95 -14.10 7.60
CA ASP A 444 12.79 -14.42 8.76
C ASP A 444 12.03 -15.18 9.88
N GLY A 445 10.73 -15.44 9.70
CA GLY A 445 9.88 -16.13 10.68
C GLY A 445 9.38 -15.24 11.83
N LYS A 446 9.39 -13.91 11.63
CA LYS A 446 8.90 -12.91 12.58
C LYS A 446 7.53 -12.40 12.12
N GLY A 447 6.53 -12.52 12.99
CA GLY A 447 5.17 -12.09 12.71
C GLY A 447 4.29 -13.19 12.15
N GLU A 448 3.01 -12.84 11.93
CA GLU A 448 1.98 -13.76 11.46
C GLU A 448 1.34 -13.24 10.17
N VAL A 449 0.70 -14.15 9.42
CA VAL A 449 -0.09 -13.80 8.24
C VAL A 449 -1.56 -13.55 8.61
N ASP A 450 -2.26 -12.84 7.74
CA ASP A 450 -3.66 -12.50 7.92
C ASP A 450 -4.58 -13.59 7.36
N ASP A 451 -5.72 -13.80 8.01
CA ASP A 451 -6.83 -14.56 7.41
C ASP A 451 -7.66 -13.64 6.49
N ILE A 452 -7.44 -13.77 5.19
CA ILE A 452 -8.13 -12.98 4.16
C ILE A 452 -9.65 -13.25 4.14
N ASP A 453 -10.10 -14.41 4.60
CA ASP A 453 -11.51 -14.77 4.60
C ASP A 453 -12.25 -14.35 5.88
N HIS A 454 -11.54 -13.82 6.87
CA HIS A 454 -12.14 -13.23 8.06
C HIS A 454 -13.11 -12.10 7.68
N LEU A 455 -14.32 -12.10 8.25
CA LEU A 455 -15.35 -11.09 7.94
C LEU A 455 -14.90 -9.66 8.26
N GLY A 456 -14.02 -9.49 9.25
CA GLY A 456 -13.39 -8.20 9.54
C GLY A 456 -12.56 -7.66 8.37
N ASN A 457 -12.07 -8.51 7.47
CA ASN A 457 -11.33 -8.17 6.25
C ASN A 457 -12.22 -8.10 5.00
N ARG A 458 -13.53 -8.31 5.17
CA ARG A 458 -14.54 -8.17 4.14
C ARG A 458 -15.40 -6.93 4.43
N ARG A 459 -15.83 -6.27 3.37
CA ARG A 459 -16.74 -5.13 3.43
C ARG A 459 -17.92 -5.38 2.51
N LEU A 460 -19.10 -4.97 2.97
CA LEU A 460 -20.30 -4.91 2.15
C LEU A 460 -20.30 -3.60 1.35
N ARG A 461 -20.37 -3.71 0.03
CA ARG A 461 -20.63 -2.63 -0.91
C ARG A 461 -22.11 -2.62 -1.19
N SER A 462 -22.78 -1.56 -0.77
CA SER A 462 -24.20 -1.37 -1.02
C SER A 462 -24.46 -0.68 -2.36
N VAL A 463 -25.71 -0.71 -2.83
CA VAL A 463 -26.08 -0.16 -4.15
C VAL A 463 -25.67 1.30 -4.33
N GLY A 464 -25.82 2.15 -3.32
CA GLY A 464 -25.45 3.56 -3.40
C GLY A 464 -23.96 3.76 -3.67
N GLU A 465 -23.09 3.01 -2.97
CA GLU A 465 -21.64 3.05 -3.16
C GLU A 465 -21.22 2.53 -4.55
N LEU A 466 -21.89 1.48 -5.04
CA LEU A 466 -21.61 0.93 -6.37
C LEU A 466 -21.93 1.97 -7.46
N VAL A 467 -23.07 2.65 -7.35
CA VAL A 467 -23.49 3.69 -8.30
C VAL A 467 -22.62 4.94 -8.17
N GLU A 468 -22.26 5.35 -6.96
CA GLU A 468 -21.34 6.47 -6.69
C GLU A 468 -20.01 6.28 -7.43
N ASN A 469 -19.42 5.08 -7.35
CA ASN A 469 -18.17 4.78 -8.03
C ASN A 469 -18.29 4.84 -9.56
N GLN A 470 -19.40 4.35 -10.13
CA GLN A 470 -19.63 4.46 -11.58
C GLN A 470 -19.85 5.91 -12.03
N PHE A 471 -20.61 6.68 -11.24
CA PHE A 471 -20.84 8.10 -11.49
C PHE A 471 -19.52 8.89 -11.49
N ARG A 472 -18.65 8.63 -10.50
CA ARG A 472 -17.30 9.21 -10.44
C ARG A 472 -16.45 8.90 -11.66
N ILE A 473 -16.46 7.67 -12.15
CA ILE A 473 -15.72 7.29 -13.37
C ILE A 473 -16.22 8.11 -14.57
N GLY A 474 -17.54 8.31 -14.67
CA GLY A 474 -18.14 9.18 -15.69
C GLY A 474 -17.63 10.61 -15.61
N LEU A 475 -17.66 11.20 -14.41
CA LEU A 475 -17.19 12.57 -14.21
C LEU A 475 -15.69 12.76 -14.42
N ILE A 476 -14.83 11.80 -14.05
CA ILE A 476 -13.39 11.85 -14.34
C ILE A 476 -13.12 11.82 -15.85
N ARG A 477 -13.93 11.09 -16.63
CA ARG A 477 -13.81 11.11 -18.10
C ARG A 477 -14.22 12.47 -18.67
N MET A 478 -15.26 13.06 -18.11
CA MET A 478 -15.71 14.40 -18.48
C MET A 478 -14.66 15.47 -18.12
N GLU A 479 -14.05 15.39 -16.93
CA GLU A 479 -12.97 16.27 -16.49
C GLU A 479 -11.82 16.30 -17.51
N ARG A 480 -11.40 15.12 -17.99
CA ARG A 480 -10.35 15.01 -19.01
C ARG A 480 -10.71 15.59 -20.39
N ALA A 481 -11.99 15.74 -20.68
CA ALA A 481 -12.47 16.34 -21.93
C ALA A 481 -12.69 17.85 -21.80
N ILE A 482 -12.91 18.33 -20.56
CA ILE A 482 -13.06 19.75 -20.23
C ILE A 482 -11.69 20.42 -20.10
N LYS A 483 -10.73 19.76 -19.44
CA LYS A 483 -9.31 20.15 -19.42
C LYS A 483 -8.71 20.01 -20.79
#